data_AF-A0A966SG16-F1
#
_entry.id   AF-A0A966SG16-F1
#
_cell.length_a   1.000
_cell.length_b   1.000
_cell.length_c   1.000
_cell.angle_alpha   90.00
_cell.angle_beta   90.00
_cell.angle_gamma   90.00
#
_symmetry.space_group_name_H-M   'P 1'
#
loop_
_entity.id
_entity.type
_entity.pdbx_description
1 polymer ?
#
loop_
_entity_poly.entity_id
_entity_poly.type
_entity_poly.pdbx_seq_one_letter_code
_entity_poly.pdbx_strand_id
1 'polypeptide(L)'
;MGAAYYIVLERELDGVKTDMDGKSLSRHMDALDEAARSLGVKPLSEFFSADPAEAAAFMADEGMEPDDLELPPLQHYTAADGLVTVRALVNHEAGKADDVGQDLSDCERILTAADQHGIRWHFAVDF
;
A
#
# COMPACT_ATOMS: atom_id res chain seq x y z
N MET A 1 -8.87 10.00 14.31
CA MET A 1 -8.22 10.02 12.99
C MET A 1 -8.07 8.60 12.53
N GLY A 2 -8.29 8.35 11.24
CA GLY A 2 -8.37 6.99 10.72
C GLY A 2 -7.54 6.92 9.47
N ALA A 3 -6.51 6.09 9.48
CA ALA A 3 -5.62 5.93 8.35
C ALA A 3 -6.29 5.14 7.21
N ALA A 4 -5.89 5.45 5.97
CA ALA A 4 -6.26 4.74 4.77
C ALA A 4 -5.02 4.47 3.92
N TYR A 5 -4.82 3.22 3.50
CA TYR A 5 -3.73 2.88 2.57
C TYR A 5 -4.21 2.97 1.14
N TYR A 6 -3.43 3.63 0.29
CA TYR A 6 -3.74 3.74 -1.14
C TYR A 6 -2.51 3.48 -2.01
N ILE A 7 -2.75 3.01 -3.23
CA ILE A 7 -1.69 2.70 -4.19
C ILE A 7 -1.28 3.97 -4.93
N VAL A 8 0.01 4.27 -4.89
CA VAL A 8 0.64 5.31 -5.70
C VAL A 8 1.45 4.65 -6.80
N LEU A 9 1.15 5.00 -8.05
CA LEU A 9 1.88 4.51 -9.22
C LEU A 9 2.99 5.49 -9.61
N GLU A 10 4.13 4.98 -10.07
CA GLU A 10 5.24 5.80 -10.57
C GLU A 10 4.82 6.69 -11.76
N ARG A 11 3.83 6.23 -12.54
CA ARG A 11 3.23 6.99 -13.64
C ARG A 11 1.72 6.75 -13.70
N GLU A 12 1.00 7.78 -14.12
CA GLU A 12 -0.44 7.67 -14.34
C GLU A 12 -0.75 6.65 -15.45
N LEU A 13 -1.87 5.95 -15.27
CA LEU A 13 -2.41 5.00 -16.22
C LEU A 13 -3.69 5.56 -16.82
N ASP A 14 -3.62 5.96 -18.10
CA ASP A 14 -4.78 6.42 -18.84
C ASP A 14 -5.89 5.36 -18.85
N GLY A 15 -7.05 5.71 -18.29
CA GLY A 15 -8.23 4.85 -18.28
C GLY A 15 -8.29 3.83 -17.14
N VAL A 16 -7.33 3.82 -16.21
CA VAL A 16 -7.35 2.95 -15.02
C VAL A 16 -7.75 3.77 -13.81
N LYS A 17 -8.85 3.39 -13.16
CA LYS A 17 -9.22 3.97 -11.86
C LYS A 17 -8.30 3.43 -10.77
N THR A 18 -7.48 4.29 -10.18
CA THR A 18 -6.64 3.96 -9.02
C THR A 18 -7.32 4.25 -7.68
N ASP A 19 -8.59 4.68 -7.71
CA ASP A 19 -9.38 4.93 -6.51
C ASP A 19 -9.60 3.63 -5.71
N MET A 20 -9.35 3.70 -4.41
CA MET A 20 -9.64 2.65 -3.43
C MET A 20 -9.96 3.30 -2.06
N ASP A 21 -10.72 2.62 -1.19
CA ASP A 21 -11.06 3.17 0.14
C ASP A 21 -9.88 3.05 1.10
N GLY A 22 -9.29 1.85 1.22
CA GLY A 22 -8.03 1.65 1.94
C GLY A 22 -8.13 1.73 3.46
N LYS A 23 -9.27 2.17 4.01
CA LYS A 23 -9.53 2.24 5.45
C LYS A 23 -9.59 0.87 6.09
N SER A 24 -10.16 -0.11 5.39
CA SER A 24 -10.28 -1.46 5.92
C SER A 24 -8.94 -2.17 5.93
N LEU A 25 -8.11 -1.96 4.90
CA LEU A 25 -6.70 -2.36 4.90
C LEU A 25 -5.96 -1.80 6.11
N SER A 26 -6.08 -0.49 6.37
CA SER A 26 -5.38 0.11 7.51
C SER A 26 -5.81 -0.52 8.84
N ARG A 27 -7.09 -0.81 9.03
CA ARG A 27 -7.60 -1.40 10.28
C ARG A 27 -7.15 -2.84 10.50
N HIS A 28 -6.91 -3.57 9.41
CA HIS A 28 -6.56 -4.99 9.46
C HIS A 28 -5.11 -5.26 9.01
N MET A 29 -4.28 -4.23 8.90
CA MET A 29 -2.91 -4.33 8.39
C MET A 29 -2.11 -5.37 9.17
N ASP A 30 -2.19 -5.36 10.50
CA ASP A 30 -1.47 -6.32 11.34
C ASP A 30 -1.87 -7.77 11.06
N ALA A 31 -3.18 -8.05 10.91
CA ALA A 31 -3.69 -9.38 10.62
C ALA A 31 -3.34 -9.83 9.19
N LEU A 32 -3.33 -8.90 8.23
CA LEU A 32 -2.92 -9.17 6.85
C LEU A 32 -1.41 -9.44 6.77
N ASP A 33 -0.60 -8.73 7.52
CA ASP A 33 0.84 -8.96 7.59
C ASP A 33 1.19 -10.29 8.24
N GLU A 34 0.49 -10.66 9.32
CA GLU A 34 0.64 -11.97 9.94
C GLU A 34 0.27 -13.09 8.97
N ALA A 35 -0.84 -12.93 8.24
CA ALA A 35 -1.25 -13.85 7.19
C ALA A 35 -0.21 -13.93 6.06
N ALA A 36 0.32 -12.80 5.60
CA ALA A 36 1.35 -12.75 4.56
C ALA A 36 2.61 -13.52 4.98
N ARG A 37 3.08 -13.30 6.22
CA ARG A 37 4.22 -14.03 6.80
C ARG A 37 3.95 -15.52 6.90
N SER A 38 2.76 -15.91 7.34
CA SER A 38 2.33 -17.32 7.43
C SER A 38 2.33 -18.00 6.06
N LEU A 39 1.94 -17.26 5.01
CA LEU A 39 1.94 -17.71 3.61
C LEU A 39 3.33 -17.65 2.95
N GLY A 40 4.34 -17.08 3.62
CA GLY A 40 5.69 -16.90 3.09
C GLY A 40 5.80 -15.83 2.00
N VAL A 41 4.82 -14.92 1.91
CA VAL A 41 4.84 -13.77 1.00
C VAL A 41 5.24 -12.50 1.76
N LYS A 42 5.62 -11.46 1.02
CA LYS A 42 6.01 -10.18 1.62
C LYS A 42 4.80 -9.51 2.30
N PRO A 43 4.91 -9.02 3.54
CA PRO A 43 3.86 -8.26 4.22
C PRO A 43 3.42 -7.01 3.44
N LEU A 44 2.15 -6.58 3.60
CA LEU A 44 1.65 -5.38 2.91
C LEU A 44 2.33 -4.11 3.43
N SER A 45 2.61 -4.05 4.74
CA SER A 45 3.32 -2.91 5.34
C SER A 45 4.72 -2.71 4.76
N GLU A 46 5.38 -3.75 4.25
CA GLU A 46 6.70 -3.59 3.62
C GLU A 46 6.62 -2.87 2.28
N PHE A 47 5.45 -2.86 1.62
CA PHE A 47 5.25 -2.09 0.39
C PHE A 47 4.95 -0.61 0.66
N PHE A 48 4.83 -0.21 1.93
CA PHE A 48 4.69 1.19 2.31
C PHE A 48 5.96 1.97 2.00
N SER A 49 5.78 3.11 1.35
CA SER A 49 6.83 4.10 1.18
C SER A 49 6.21 5.49 1.15
N ALA A 50 6.89 6.47 1.72
CA ALA A 50 6.46 7.85 1.70
C ALA A 50 7.61 8.70 1.14
N ASP A 51 7.27 9.75 0.41
CA ASP A 51 8.29 10.69 -0.07
C ASP A 51 8.88 11.43 1.14
N PRO A 52 10.22 11.46 1.30
CA PRO A 52 10.86 12.15 2.42
C PRO A 52 10.46 13.63 2.52
N ALA A 53 10.24 14.31 1.40
CA ALA A 53 9.82 15.70 1.38
C ALA A 53 8.38 15.87 1.86
N GLU A 54 7.50 14.92 1.52
CA GLU A 54 6.10 14.93 1.95
C GLU A 54 5.96 14.61 3.44
N ALA A 55 6.70 13.60 3.91
CA ALA A 55 6.81 13.28 5.34
C ALA A 55 7.45 14.42 6.15
N ALA A 56 8.48 15.09 5.62
CA ALA A 56 9.08 16.27 6.26
C ALA A 56 8.11 17.46 6.31
N ALA A 57 7.33 17.69 5.25
CA ALA A 57 6.32 18.74 5.22
C ALA A 57 5.21 18.50 6.26
N PHE A 58 4.73 17.25 6.38
CA PHE A 58 3.76 16.87 7.41
C PHE A 58 4.32 17.05 8.82
N MET A 59 5.55 16.62 9.07
CA MET A 59 6.21 16.80 10.37
C MET A 59 6.44 18.27 10.73
N ALA A 60 6.80 19.10 9.76
CA ALA A 60 6.94 20.54 9.97
C ALA A 60 5.61 21.20 10.36
N ASP A 61 4.47 20.74 9.81
CA ASP A 61 3.13 21.21 10.18
C ASP A 61 2.78 20.81 11.63
N GLU A 62 3.20 19.61 12.05
CA GLU A 62 3.06 19.11 13.43
C GLU A 62 4.10 19.69 14.42
N GLY A 63 5.00 20.58 13.94
CA GLY A 63 6.01 21.25 14.75
C GLY A 63 7.24 20.40 15.12
N MET A 64 7.52 19.34 14.35
CA MET A 64 8.72 18.51 14.47
C MET A 64 9.81 18.98 13.51
N GLU A 65 11.08 19.01 13.96
CA GLU A 65 12.21 19.42 13.13
C GLU A 65 12.67 18.26 12.21
N PRO A 66 12.78 18.49 10.89
CA PRO A 66 13.06 17.41 9.91
C PRO A 66 14.48 16.85 9.96
N ASP A 67 15.43 17.54 10.63
CA ASP A 67 16.83 17.12 10.75
C ASP A 67 17.04 15.91 11.69
N ASP A 68 16.06 15.56 12.52
CA ASP A 68 16.18 14.45 13.49
C ASP A 68 15.81 13.07 12.92
N LEU A 69 15.31 12.98 11.68
CA LEU A 69 14.93 11.71 11.05
C LEU A 69 15.63 11.50 9.69
N GLU A 70 16.51 10.51 9.61
CA GLU A 70 16.92 9.90 8.33
C GLU A 70 15.73 9.11 7.75
N LEU A 71 14.87 9.77 6.99
CA LEU A 71 13.80 9.09 6.26
C LEU A 71 14.39 8.25 5.12
N PRO A 72 14.01 6.96 5.00
CA PRO A 72 14.45 6.15 3.88
C PRO A 72 13.97 6.76 2.56
N PRO A 73 14.74 6.61 1.46
CA PRO A 73 14.34 7.13 0.16
C PRO A 73 13.07 6.43 -0.32
N LEU A 74 12.26 7.16 -1.11
CA LEU A 74 11.06 6.62 -1.74
C LEU A 74 11.38 5.34 -2.52
N GLN A 75 10.75 4.25 -2.11
CA GLN A 75 10.97 2.93 -2.65
C GLN A 75 9.77 2.49 -3.47
N HIS A 76 10.04 2.17 -4.74
CA HIS A 76 9.05 1.64 -5.66
C HIS A 76 9.25 0.14 -5.84
N TYR A 77 8.14 -0.60 -5.77
CA TYR A 77 8.08 -2.04 -5.90
C TYR A 77 7.47 -2.43 -7.25
N THR A 78 7.78 -3.64 -7.71
CA THR A 78 7.15 -4.16 -8.93
C THR A 78 5.69 -4.51 -8.66
N ALA A 79 4.82 -4.27 -9.65
CA ALA A 79 3.42 -4.66 -9.55
C ALA A 79 3.26 -6.17 -9.34
N ALA A 80 4.12 -6.98 -9.96
CA ALA A 80 4.22 -8.41 -9.75
C ALA A 80 4.43 -8.81 -8.28
N ASP A 81 5.36 -8.17 -7.57
CA ASP A 81 5.60 -8.45 -6.13
C ASP A 81 4.35 -8.18 -5.30
N GLY A 82 3.68 -7.05 -5.56
CA GLY A 82 2.42 -6.70 -4.90
C GLY A 82 1.30 -7.68 -5.20
N LEU A 83 1.15 -8.08 -6.46
CA LEU A 83 0.13 -9.05 -6.89
C LEU A 83 0.30 -10.40 -6.22
N VAL A 84 1.54 -10.87 -6.02
CA VAL A 84 1.80 -12.12 -5.30
C VAL A 84 1.23 -12.05 -3.89
N THR A 85 1.51 -10.97 -3.16
CA THR A 85 1.00 -10.78 -1.79
C THR A 85 -0.52 -10.60 -1.77
N VAL A 86 -1.06 -9.69 -2.58
CA VAL A 86 -2.51 -9.39 -2.59
C VAL A 86 -3.32 -10.63 -2.95
N ARG A 87 -2.93 -11.38 -4.00
CA ARG A 87 -3.62 -12.62 -4.38
C ARG A 87 -3.55 -13.70 -3.32
N ALA A 88 -2.42 -13.81 -2.61
CA ALA A 88 -2.30 -14.74 -1.50
C ALA A 88 -3.27 -14.37 -0.37
N LEU A 89 -3.38 -13.07 -0.04
CA LEU A 89 -4.25 -12.56 1.02
C LEU A 89 -5.74 -12.63 0.66
N VAL A 90 -6.12 -12.35 -0.59
CA VAL A 90 -7.51 -12.51 -1.08
C VAL A 90 -8.01 -13.94 -0.90
N ASN A 91 -7.13 -14.93 -1.06
CA ASN A 91 -7.48 -16.34 -0.86
C ASN A 91 -7.46 -16.78 0.61
N HIS A 92 -6.81 -16.01 1.48
CA HIS A 92 -6.68 -16.28 2.91
C HIS A 92 -7.93 -15.86 3.70
N GLU A 93 -8.15 -16.46 4.88
CA GLU A 93 -9.28 -16.11 5.75
C GLU A 93 -9.26 -14.64 6.21
N ALA A 94 -8.08 -14.09 6.46
CA ALA A 94 -7.90 -12.68 6.84
C ALA A 94 -8.38 -11.69 5.76
N GLY A 95 -8.24 -12.02 4.47
CA GLY A 95 -8.72 -11.21 3.37
C GLY A 95 -10.19 -11.43 3.01
N LYS A 96 -10.84 -12.43 3.61
CA LYS A 96 -12.27 -12.74 3.40
C LYS A 96 -13.21 -12.01 4.36
N ALA A 97 -12.67 -11.22 5.30
CA ALA A 97 -13.48 -10.29 6.07
C ALA A 97 -14.16 -9.31 5.11
N ASP A 98 -15.49 -9.13 5.22
CA ASP A 98 -16.32 -8.40 4.26
C ASP A 98 -15.75 -7.01 3.90
N ASP A 99 -15.18 -6.30 4.89
CA ASP A 99 -14.66 -4.95 4.70
C ASP A 99 -13.28 -4.90 3.99
N VAL A 100 -12.45 -5.94 4.15
CA VAL A 100 -11.06 -6.00 3.62
C VAL A 100 -11.02 -6.56 2.21
N GLY A 101 -11.92 -7.48 1.89
CA GLY A 101 -11.95 -8.15 0.59
C GLY A 101 -12.14 -7.17 -0.58
N GLN A 102 -12.92 -6.10 -0.38
CA GLN A 102 -13.11 -5.06 -1.38
C GLN A 102 -11.81 -4.28 -1.64
N ASP A 103 -11.15 -3.80 -0.58
CA ASP A 103 -9.88 -3.09 -0.71
C ASP A 103 -8.80 -3.95 -1.39
N LEU A 104 -8.68 -5.23 -1.00
CA LEU A 104 -7.74 -6.17 -1.63
C LEU A 104 -8.07 -6.42 -3.11
N SER A 105 -9.36 -6.49 -3.45
CA SER A 105 -9.80 -6.65 -4.85
C SER A 105 -9.45 -5.41 -5.69
N ASP A 106 -9.60 -4.22 -5.11
CA ASP A 106 -9.19 -2.98 -5.74
C ASP A 106 -7.66 -2.90 -5.90
N CYS A 107 -6.90 -3.33 -4.88
CA CYS A 107 -5.45 -3.49 -5.01
C CYS A 107 -5.09 -4.45 -6.16
N GLU A 108 -5.70 -5.63 -6.22
CA GLU A 108 -5.41 -6.59 -7.29
C GLU A 108 -5.70 -5.99 -8.67
N ARG A 109 -6.81 -5.28 -8.82
CA ARG A 109 -7.20 -4.62 -10.07
C ARG A 109 -6.18 -3.57 -10.49
N ILE A 110 -5.77 -2.69 -9.58
CA ILE A 110 -4.83 -1.61 -9.84
C ILE A 110 -3.45 -2.18 -10.18
N LEU A 111 -2.96 -3.15 -9.38
CA LEU A 111 -1.66 -3.76 -9.60
C LEU A 111 -1.63 -4.61 -10.87
N THR A 112 -2.74 -5.27 -11.24
CA THR A 112 -2.83 -6.00 -12.52
C THR A 112 -2.66 -5.06 -13.70
N ALA A 113 -3.28 -3.87 -13.64
CA ALA A 113 -3.09 -2.86 -14.67
C ALA A 113 -1.65 -2.32 -14.68
N ALA A 114 -1.07 -2.05 -13.51
CA ALA A 114 0.32 -1.60 -13.39
C ALA A 114 1.30 -2.63 -13.97
N ASP A 115 1.09 -3.93 -13.70
CA ASP A 115 1.92 -5.03 -14.18
C ASP A 115 1.89 -5.16 -15.72
N GLN A 116 0.70 -5.06 -16.33
CA GLN A 116 0.54 -5.05 -17.79
C GLN A 116 1.35 -3.94 -18.48
N HIS A 117 1.57 -2.84 -17.78
CA HIS A 117 2.26 -1.65 -18.26
C HIS A 117 3.69 -1.51 -17.73
N GLY A 118 4.18 -2.48 -16.95
CA GLY A 118 5.52 -2.47 -16.35
C GLY A 118 5.77 -1.34 -15.36
N ILE A 119 4.72 -0.87 -14.68
CA ILE A 119 4.76 0.28 -13.78
C ILE A 119 5.06 -0.18 -12.36
N ARG A 120 5.93 0.56 -11.68
CA ARG A 120 6.22 0.36 -10.27
C ARG A 120 5.26 1.17 -9.41
N TRP A 121 5.12 0.74 -8.16
CA TRP A 121 4.14 1.29 -7.25
C TRP A 121 4.65 1.23 -5.81
N HIS A 122 4.00 1.95 -4.91
CA HIS A 122 4.16 1.82 -3.48
C HIS A 122 2.83 2.09 -2.78
N PHE A 123 2.71 1.67 -1.52
CA PHE A 123 1.60 2.10 -0.66
C PHE A 123 1.96 3.43 0.01
N ALA A 124 1.04 4.38 -0.06
CA ALA A 124 1.03 5.56 0.79
C ALA A 124 -0.11 5.47 1.80
N VAL A 125 -0.05 6.30 2.84
CA VAL A 125 -1.07 6.37 3.90
C VAL A 125 -1.61 7.79 3.99
N ASP A 126 -2.92 7.91 4.14
CA ASP A 126 -3.63 9.17 4.39
C ASP A 126 -4.34 9.09 5.76
N PHE A 127 -4.45 10.18 6.53
CA PHE A 127 -4.86 10.19 7.96
C PHE A 127 -6.12 11.00 8.31
#